data_AF-A0A151S543-F1
#
_entry.id   AF-A0A151S543-F1
#
_cell.length_a   1.000
_cell.length_b   1.000
_cell.length_c   1.000
_cell.angle_alpha   90.00
_cell.angle_beta   90.00
_cell.angle_gamma   90.00
#
_symmetry.space_group_name_H-M   'P 1'
#
loop_
_entity.id
_entity.type
_entity.pdbx_description
1 polymer ?
#
loop_
_entity_poly.entity_id
_entity_poly.type
_entity_poly.pdbx_seq_one_letter_code
_entity_poly.pdbx_strand_id
1 'polypeptide(L)'
;MTLIINELLQTGLIRPNTSPFSSHVLLVQKKDGTWRFCADYKALNAIIIKDRFPIPTIDELLEELGGVTIFLRLTYALAIIKFVFIPLTYTQLFALGMVIMSS
;
A
#
# COMPACT_ATOMS: atom_id res chain seq x y z
N MET A 1 -11.23 -10.58 -14.56
CA MET A 1 -11.16 -9.31 -13.79
C MET A 1 -11.97 -9.39 -12.49
N THR A 2 -13.23 -9.84 -12.55
CA THR A 2 -14.14 -9.96 -11.39
C THR A 2 -13.68 -10.92 -10.28
N LEU A 3 -12.97 -12.01 -10.60
CA LEU A 3 -12.50 -12.97 -9.59
C LEU A 3 -11.56 -12.33 -8.55
N ILE A 4 -10.57 -11.55 -9.01
CA ILE A 4 -9.61 -10.86 -8.13
C ILE A 4 -10.34 -9.83 -7.25
N ILE A 5 -11.29 -9.10 -7.82
CA ILE A 5 -12.07 -8.10 -7.06
C ILE A 5 -12.90 -8.79 -5.96
N ASN A 6 -13.52 -9.92 -6.27
CA ASN A 6 -14.30 -10.68 -5.29
C ASN A 6 -13.42 -11.24 -4.17
N GLU A 7 -12.22 -11.76 -4.48
CA GLU A 7 -11.26 -12.21 -3.48
C GLU A 7 -10.80 -11.06 -2.57
N LEU A 8 -10.51 -9.89 -3.15
CA LEU A 8 -10.12 -8.70 -2.38
C LEU A 8 -11.26 -8.18 -1.50
N LEU A 9 -12.52 -8.28 -1.94
CA LEU A 9 -13.70 -7.97 -1.14
C LEU A 9 -13.88 -8.96 0.02
N GLN A 10 -13.74 -10.27 -0.24
CA GLN A 10 -13.88 -11.32 0.77
C GLN A 10 -12.76 -11.28 1.83
N THR A 11 -11.53 -10.93 1.42
CA THR A 11 -10.41 -10.72 2.34
C THR A 11 -10.51 -9.42 3.13
N GLY A 12 -11.48 -8.55 2.80
CA GLY A 12 -11.68 -7.26 3.46
C GLY A 12 -10.61 -6.21 3.11
N LEU A 13 -9.82 -6.45 2.06
CA LEU A 13 -8.79 -5.53 1.61
C LEU A 13 -9.38 -4.31 0.86
N ILE A 14 -10.54 -4.48 0.24
CA ILE A 14 -11.29 -3.40 -0.42
C ILE A 14 -12.76 -3.44 -0.01
N ARG A 15 -13.46 -2.31 -0.16
CA ARG A 15 -14.89 -2.20 0.10
C ARG A 15 -15.55 -1.24 -0.90
N PRO A 16 -16.84 -1.42 -1.22
CA PRO A 16 -17.56 -0.44 -2.02
C PRO A 16 -17.53 0.94 -1.35
N ASN A 17 -17.36 2.00 -2.15
CA ASN A 17 -17.33 3.37 -1.65
C ASN A 17 -17.92 4.37 -2.66
N THR A 18 -18.52 5.45 -2.16
CA THR A 18 -19.15 6.55 -2.92
C THR A 18 -18.30 7.82 -2.97
N SER A 19 -16.98 7.71 -2.81
CA SER A 19 -16.06 8.86 -2.82
C SER A 19 -16.11 9.62 -4.16
N PRO A 20 -16.01 10.96 -4.14
CA PRO A 20 -15.86 11.75 -5.37
C PRO A 20 -14.48 11.55 -6.03
N PHE A 21 -13.54 10.89 -5.34
CA PHE A 21 -12.21 10.57 -5.85
C PHE A 21 -12.16 9.14 -6.37
N SER A 22 -11.65 8.98 -7.59
CA SER A 22 -11.37 7.69 -8.22
C SER A 22 -9.97 7.72 -8.83
N SER A 23 -9.31 6.56 -8.91
CA SER A 23 -8.13 6.44 -9.77
C SER A 23 -8.14 5.11 -10.50
N HIS A 24 -7.44 5.13 -11.63
CA HIS A 24 -7.37 3.99 -12.53
C HIS A 24 -6.66 2.82 -11.86
N VAL A 25 -7.16 1.62 -12.17
CA VAL A 25 -6.58 0.35 -11.73
C VAL A 25 -5.98 -0.35 -12.94
N LEU A 26 -4.76 -0.81 -12.77
CA LEU A 26 -3.99 -1.58 -13.72
C LEU A 26 -3.82 -3.00 -13.20
N LEU A 27 -4.08 -3.98 -14.06
CA LEU A 27 -3.78 -5.37 -13.80
C LEU A 27 -2.50 -5.73 -14.55
N VAL A 28 -1.46 -6.06 -13.81
CA VAL A 28 -0.16 -6.42 -14.38
C VAL A 28 0.09 -7.90 -14.16
N GLN A 29 0.31 -8.63 -15.24
CA GLN A 29 0.68 -10.04 -15.16
C GLN A 29 2.15 -10.16 -14.75
N LYS A 30 2.42 -10.94 -13.71
CA LYS A 30 3.78 -11.32 -13.32
C LYS A 30 4.30 -12.45 -14.22
N LYS A 31 5.62 -12.63 -14.22
CA LYS A 31 6.30 -13.75 -14.89
C LYS A 31 5.85 -15.13 -14.37
N ASP A 32 5.38 -15.21 -13.13
CA ASP A 32 4.85 -16.44 -12.52
C ASP A 32 3.39 -16.74 -12.92
N GLY A 33 2.80 -15.94 -13.81
CA GLY A 33 1.41 -16.07 -14.26
C GLY A 33 0.37 -15.46 -13.32
N THR A 34 0.76 -15.00 -12.13
CA THR A 34 -0.15 -14.33 -11.19
C THR A 34 -0.41 -12.88 -11.59
N TRP A 35 -1.56 -12.34 -11.19
CA TRP A 35 -1.94 -10.96 -11.47
C TRP A 35 -1.65 -10.05 -10.27
N ARG A 36 -1.11 -8.85 -10.52
CA ARG A 36 -1.02 -7.77 -9.54
C ARG A 36 -2.11 -6.75 -9.80
N PHE A 37 -2.86 -6.42 -8.76
CA PHE A 37 -3.75 -5.28 -8.73
C PHE A 37 -2.94 -4.03 -8.36
N CYS A 38 -2.84 -3.06 -9.26
CA CYS A 38 -2.07 -1.84 -9.07
C CYS A 38 -2.96 -0.62 -9.30
N ALA A 39 -3.24 0.17 -8.27
CA ALA A 39 -3.92 1.46 -8.43
C ALA A 39 -2.90 2.57 -8.74
N ASP A 40 -3.24 3.45 -9.68
CA ASP A 40 -2.42 4.61 -10.01
C ASP A 40 -2.70 5.76 -9.03
N TYR A 41 -1.85 5.88 -8.01
CA TYR A 41 -1.95 6.92 -6.99
C TYR A 41 -1.18 8.20 -7.36
N LYS A 42 -0.71 8.41 -8.60
CA LYS A 42 0.11 9.59 -8.93
C LYS A 42 -0.58 10.91 -8.63
N ALA A 43 -1.85 11.05 -9.04
CA ALA A 43 -2.63 12.26 -8.79
C ALA A 43 -2.86 12.47 -7.27
N LEU A 44 -3.14 11.39 -6.55
CA LEU A 44 -3.31 11.42 -5.10
C LEU A 44 -2.00 11.82 -4.37
N ASN A 45 -0.87 11.24 -4.77
CA ASN A 45 0.44 11.51 -4.19
C ASN A 45 0.93 12.94 -4.43
N ALA A 46 0.36 13.66 -5.41
CA ALA A 46 0.66 15.06 -5.67
C ALA A 46 -0.08 16.01 -4.70
N ILE A 47 -1.26 15.62 -4.21
CA ILE A 47 -2.07 16.44 -3.29
C ILE A 47 -1.83 16.11 -1.82
N ILE A 48 -1.33 14.91 -1.50
CA ILE A 48 -1.03 14.50 -0.13
C ILE A 48 0.21 15.24 0.39
N ILE A 49 0.09 15.79 1.61
CA ILE A 49 1.23 16.31 2.36
C ILE A 49 2.13 15.14 2.73
N LYS A 50 3.38 15.17 2.25
CA LYS A 50 4.34 14.09 2.48
C LYS A 50 4.85 14.14 3.92
N ASP A 51 4.38 13.22 4.75
CA ASP A 51 5.00 12.93 6.04
C ASP A 51 6.26 12.08 5.81
N ARG A 52 7.43 12.71 5.96
CA ARG A 52 8.73 12.07 5.66
C ARG A 52 9.39 11.67 6.97
N PHE A 53 9.29 10.40 7.31
CA PHE A 53 10.19 9.81 8.28
C PHE A 53 11.50 9.44 7.57
N PRO A 54 12.68 9.84 8.09
CA PRO A 54 13.95 9.46 7.48
C PRO A 54 14.10 7.93 7.55
N ILE A 55 14.22 7.30 6.39
CA ILE A 55 14.59 5.89 6.31
C ILE A 55 16.12 5.86 6.42
N PRO A 56 16.69 5.11 7.37
CA PRO A 56 18.13 5.05 7.55
C PRO A 56 18.79 4.51 6.28
N THR A 57 19.98 5.02 6.01
CA THR A 57 20.79 4.54 4.89
C THR A 57 21.33 3.13 5.16
N ILE A 58 21.79 2.44 4.12
CA ILE A 58 22.37 1.09 4.29
C ILE A 58 23.58 1.15 5.24
N ASP A 59 24.40 2.20 5.14
CA ASP A 59 25.59 2.35 5.97
C ASP A 59 25.22 2.56 7.45
N GLU A 60 24.23 3.43 7.74
CA GLU A 60 23.70 3.63 9.10
C GLU A 60 23.14 2.33 9.70
N LEU A 61 22.40 1.55 8.91
CA LEU A 61 21.88 0.25 9.33
C LEU A 61 23.00 -0.76 9.61
N LEU A 62 24.09 -0.74 8.82
CA LEU A 62 25.22 -1.66 8.99
C LEU A 62 26.09 -1.27 10.18
N GLU A 63 26.24 0.02 10.47
CA GLU A 63 26.92 0.51 11.67
C GLU A 63 26.18 0.07 12.95
N GLU A 64 24.84 0.18 12.98
CA GLU A 64 24.02 -0.33 14.10
C GLU A 64 24.15 -1.84 14.30
N LEU A 65 24.39 -2.59 13.22
CA LEU A 65 24.58 -4.05 13.25
C LEU A 65 26.04 -4.46 13.48
N GLY A 66 26.97 -3.51 13.50
CA GLY A 66 28.39 -3.75 13.70
C GLY A 66 28.68 -4.30 15.09
N GLY A 67 29.13 -5.55 15.17
CA GLY A 67 29.49 -6.22 16.43
C GLY A 67 28.52 -7.29 16.90
N VAL A 68 27.42 -7.53 16.16
CA VAL A 68 26.48 -8.60 16.48
C VAL A 68 26.87 -9.89 15.74
N THR A 69 27.06 -10.99 16.48
CA THR A 69 27.48 -12.29 15.91
C THR A 69 26.33 -13.05 15.21
N ILE A 70 25.08 -12.75 15.57
CA ILE A 70 23.88 -13.42 15.04
C ILE A 70 22.83 -12.36 14.68
N PHE A 71 22.32 -12.43 13.44
CA PHE A 71 21.25 -11.56 12.97
C PHE A 71 19.98 -12.35 12.64
N LEU A 72 18.82 -11.81 13.03
CA LEU A 72 17.51 -12.33 12.65
C LEU A 72 16.84 -11.39 11.65
N ARG A 73 16.59 -11.89 10.44
CA ARG A 73 15.86 -11.15 9.41
C ARG A 73 14.37 -11.49 9.45
N LEU A 74 13.55 -10.53 9.84
CA LEU A 74 12.09 -10.61 9.73
C LEU A 74 11.62 -9.91 8.45
N THR A 75 10.67 -10.50 7.75
CA THR A 75 10.06 -9.91 6.54
C THR A 75 8.55 -9.89 6.70
N TYR A 76 7.92 -8.76 6.38
CA TYR A 76 6.46 -8.59 6.47
C TYR A 76 5.89 -8.38 5.07
N ALA A 77 5.39 -9.45 4.45
CA ALA A 77 4.91 -9.44 3.06
C ALA A 77 3.64 -8.59 2.83
N LEU A 78 2.87 -8.29 3.88
CA LEU A 78 1.60 -7.56 3.79
C LEU A 78 1.63 -6.18 4.46
N ALA A 79 2.80 -5.73 4.95
CA ALA A 79 2.90 -4.49 5.71
C ALA A 79 2.36 -3.28 4.92
N ILE A 80 2.68 -3.18 3.63
CA ILE A 80 2.26 -2.05 2.78
C ILE A 80 0.73 -1.95 2.67
N ILE A 81 0.04 -3.09 2.51
CA ILE A 81 -1.42 -3.10 2.35
C ILE A 81 -2.11 -2.67 3.67
N LYS A 82 -1.60 -3.13 4.81
CA LYS A 82 -2.10 -2.70 6.12
C LYS A 82 -1.75 -1.24 6.41
N PHE A 83 -0.56 -0.77 6.03
CA PHE A 83 -0.10 0.60 6.30
C PHE A 83 -0.92 1.65 5.56
N VAL A 84 -1.32 1.36 4.31
CA VAL A 84 -2.27 2.21 3.55
C VAL A 84 -3.61 2.36 4.29
N PHE A 85 -3.97 1.39 5.13
CA PHE A 85 -5.23 1.36 5.89
C PHE A 85 -5.11 1.75 7.37
N ILE A 86 -3.91 2.10 7.87
CA ILE A 86 -3.78 2.59 9.25
C ILE A 86 -4.46 3.96 9.32
N PRO A 87 -5.48 4.15 10.18
CA PRO A 87 -6.07 5.46 10.40
C PRO A 87 -5.07 6.28 11.21
N LEU A 88 -4.13 6.92 10.52
CA LEU A 88 -3.31 7.98 11.11
C LEU A 88 -4.27 9.13 11.44
N THR A 89 -4.60 9.19 12.73
CA THR A 89 -5.22 10.27 13.50
C THR A 89 -5.58 11.54 12.71
N TYR A 90 -6.90 11.75 12.56
CA TYR A 90 -7.58 13.05 12.53
C TYR A 90 -6.99 14.12 11.61
N THR A 91 -7.30 14.09 10.30
CA THR A 91 -7.74 15.24 9.45
C THR A 91 -7.64 14.99 7.94
N GLN A 92 -6.91 13.98 7.47
CA GLN A 92 -6.79 13.68 6.03
C GLN A 92 -7.71 12.55 5.52
N LEU A 93 -8.66 12.11 6.35
CA LEU A 93 -9.51 10.92 6.16
C LEU A 93 -10.46 10.96 4.94
N PHE A 94 -10.57 12.08 4.22
CA PHE A 94 -11.43 12.17 3.03
C PHE A 94 -10.77 11.66 1.73
N ALA A 95 -9.45 11.49 1.70
CA ALA A 95 -8.76 11.01 0.49
C ALA A 95 -8.63 9.48 0.43
N LEU A 96 -8.79 8.80 1.57
CA LEU A 96 -8.67 7.34 1.67
C LEU A 96 -9.98 6.62 1.29
N GLY A 97 -10.68 7.18 0.31
CA GLY A 97 -11.89 6.64 -0.26
C GLY A 97 -11.66 5.95 -1.59
N MET A 98 -10.47 5.42 -1.85
CA MET A 98 -10.17 4.80 -3.13
C MET A 98 -10.18 3.29 -3.04
N VAL A 99 -11.27 2.69 -3.54
CA VAL A 99 -11.27 1.66 -4.59
C VAL A 99 -12.69 1.05 -4.63
N ILE A 100 -13.36 1.27 -5.77
CA ILE A 100 -14.66 0.75 -6.23
C ILE A 100 -15.89 1.54 -5.76
N MET A 101 -16.26 2.56 -6.54
CA MET A 101 -17.45 2.45 -7.38
C MET A 101 -17.28 3.33 -8.63
N SER A 102 -17.45 2.72 -9.80
CA SER A 102 -18.16 3.38 -10.89
C SER A 102 -18.67 2.28 -11.82
N SER A 103 -20.01 2.16 -11.83
CA SER A 103 -20.88 1.71 -12.93
C SER A 103 -20.45 0.49 -13.75
#